data_AF-V2WMN0-F1
#
_entry.id   AF-V2WMN0-F1
#
_cell.length_a   1.000
_cell.length_b   1.000
_cell.length_c   1.000
_cell.angle_alpha   90.00
_cell.angle_beta   90.00
_cell.angle_gamma   90.00
#
_symmetry.space_group_name_H-M   'P 1'
#
loop_
_entity.id
_entity.type
_entity.pdbx_description
1 polymer ?
#
loop_
_entity_poly.entity_id
_entity_poly.type
_entity_poly.pdbx_seq_one_letter_code
_entity_poly.pdbx_strand_id
1 'polypeptide(L)'
;MTDGAGEFWKNDKMDLLLVFDLEAEKVALEAQLKLRDLKMKERADEYTYQFTYLVKQTGYNDTAQVVAFKQGLPRSLVLKIMTRLEGAPTTIKDWMDAAILFDESYKQAMEYRRTWDKEHRGKRPQRNFRKKEDVAIKQIAEIDRKEYMAKGLYMPKKEEKKKEEPKKLSKEERFAKIRALVNKQTEEEKNLLLNLMEQEGF
;
A
#
# COMPACT_ATOMS: atom_id res chain seq x y z
N MET A 1 -10.57 68.32 -32.00
CA MET A 1 -10.93 67.81 -30.66
C MET A 1 -11.82 66.60 -30.87
N THR A 2 -11.24 65.45 -31.12
CA THR A 2 -12.00 64.20 -31.25
C THR A 2 -11.15 63.08 -30.64
N ASP A 3 -11.85 62.22 -29.89
CA ASP A 3 -11.57 60.78 -29.73
C ASP A 3 -10.56 60.34 -28.67
N GLY A 4 -11.01 60.38 -27.40
CA GLY A 4 -10.40 59.64 -26.28
C GLY A 4 -11.37 58.65 -25.59
N ALA A 5 -12.52 58.34 -26.19
CA ALA A 5 -13.56 57.51 -25.57
C ALA A 5 -13.50 56.01 -25.94
N GLY A 6 -12.70 55.63 -26.95
CA GLY A 6 -12.65 54.27 -27.49
C GLY A 6 -11.70 53.31 -26.77
N GLU A 7 -10.84 53.80 -25.88
CA GLU A 7 -9.83 52.99 -25.17
C GLU A 7 -10.31 52.52 -23.79
N PHE A 8 -11.26 53.22 -23.17
CA PHE A 8 -11.78 52.92 -21.83
C PHE A 8 -12.43 51.52 -21.75
N TRP A 9 -13.29 51.19 -22.72
CA TRP A 9 -14.03 49.91 -22.74
C TRP A 9 -13.16 48.69 -23.09
N LYS A 10 -11.99 48.91 -23.73
CA LYS A 10 -11.09 47.81 -24.10
C LYS A 10 -10.32 47.29 -22.90
N ASN A 11 -9.95 48.17 -21.97
CA ASN A 11 -9.19 47.80 -20.79
C ASN A 11 -10.09 47.12 -19.74
N ASP A 12 -11.29 47.65 -19.47
CA ASP A 12 -12.25 47.04 -18.54
C ASP A 12 -12.62 45.60 -18.94
N LYS A 13 -12.78 45.33 -20.24
CA LYS A 13 -13.08 43.98 -20.74
C LYS A 13 -11.90 43.02 -20.57
N MET A 14 -10.67 43.51 -20.69
CA MET A 14 -9.46 42.71 -20.51
C MET A 14 -9.24 42.40 -19.03
N ASP A 15 -9.45 43.38 -18.14
CA ASP A 15 -9.37 43.20 -16.69
C ASP A 15 -10.41 42.17 -16.19
N LEU A 16 -11.63 42.19 -16.72
CA LEU A 16 -12.65 41.19 -16.37
C LEU A 16 -12.29 39.76 -16.82
N LEU A 17 -11.65 39.60 -17.99
CA LEU A 17 -11.19 38.30 -18.46
C LEU A 17 -10.01 37.79 -17.60
N LEU A 18 -9.05 38.65 -17.28
CA LEU A 18 -7.92 38.32 -16.41
C LEU A 18 -8.37 37.92 -15.00
N VAL A 19 -9.38 38.58 -14.45
CA VAL A 19 -9.96 38.23 -13.13
C VAL A 19 -10.65 36.86 -13.18
N PHE A 20 -11.38 36.54 -14.25
CA PHE A 20 -12.02 35.24 -14.41
C PHE A 20 -11.01 34.10 -14.53
N ASP A 21 -9.96 34.31 -15.32
CA ASP A 21 -8.89 33.32 -15.51
C ASP A 21 -8.13 33.08 -14.19
N LEU A 22 -7.82 34.14 -13.44
CA LEU A 22 -7.17 34.05 -12.13
C LEU A 22 -8.02 33.27 -11.12
N GLU A 23 -9.34 33.51 -11.11
CA GLU A 23 -10.25 32.80 -10.20
C GLU A 23 -10.37 31.31 -10.59
N ALA A 24 -10.39 31.00 -11.88
CA ALA A 24 -10.39 29.61 -12.36
C ALA A 24 -9.09 28.86 -12.00
N GLU A 25 -7.93 29.51 -12.13
CA GLU A 25 -6.64 28.94 -11.70
C GLU A 25 -6.59 28.67 -10.20
N LYS A 26 -7.12 29.60 -9.40
CA LYS A 26 -7.20 29.44 -7.95
C LYS A 26 -8.09 28.26 -7.56
N VAL A 27 -9.26 28.12 -8.19
CA VAL A 27 -10.15 26.97 -7.98
C VAL A 27 -9.47 25.65 -8.36
N ALA A 28 -8.73 25.64 -9.48
CA ALA A 28 -7.98 24.46 -9.91
C ALA A 28 -6.87 24.08 -8.91
N LEU A 29 -6.09 25.05 -8.42
CA LEU A 29 -5.05 24.83 -7.41
C LEU A 29 -5.61 24.28 -6.10
N GLU A 30 -6.72 24.85 -5.63
CA GLU A 30 -7.41 24.34 -4.43
C GLU A 30 -7.90 22.90 -4.63
N ALA A 31 -8.44 22.58 -5.80
CA ALA A 31 -8.88 21.23 -6.13
C ALA A 31 -7.71 20.23 -6.18
N GLN A 32 -6.56 20.65 -6.72
CA GLN A 32 -5.34 19.84 -6.73
C GLN A 32 -4.83 19.53 -5.31
N LEU A 33 -4.86 20.52 -4.41
CA LEU A 33 -4.51 20.31 -2.99
C LEU A 33 -5.47 19.33 -2.32
N LYS A 34 -6.79 19.54 -2.50
CA LYS A 34 -7.82 18.65 -1.97
C LYS A 34 -7.68 17.22 -2.50
N LEU A 35 -7.26 17.03 -3.75
CA LEU A 35 -7.00 15.70 -4.33
C LEU A 35 -5.83 14.98 -3.66
N ARG A 36 -4.76 15.69 -3.27
CA ARG A 36 -3.61 15.09 -2.58
C ARG A 36 -3.99 14.56 -1.20
N ASP A 37 -4.86 15.29 -0.52
CA ASP A 37 -5.35 14.95 0.82
C ASP A 37 -6.57 14.00 0.79
N LEU A 38 -7.18 13.80 -0.38
CA LEU A 38 -8.33 12.91 -0.53
C LEU A 38 -7.90 11.46 -0.30
N LYS A 39 -8.48 10.84 0.72
CA LYS A 39 -8.29 9.43 1.06
C LYS A 39 -9.63 8.72 1.14
N MET A 40 -9.69 7.50 0.63
CA MET A 40 -10.84 6.62 0.82
C MET A 40 -10.98 6.31 2.33
N LYS A 41 -12.18 6.53 2.87
CA LYS A 41 -12.50 6.29 4.29
C LYS A 41 -13.18 4.94 4.48
N GLU A 42 -14.48 4.87 4.18
CA GLU A 42 -15.29 3.66 4.43
C GLU A 42 -15.78 2.98 3.14
N ARG A 43 -16.01 3.74 2.08
CA ARG A 43 -16.57 3.20 0.84
C ARG A 43 -15.88 3.75 -0.40
N ALA A 44 -15.74 2.88 -1.39
CA ALA A 44 -15.14 3.25 -2.67
C ALA A 44 -16.08 4.13 -3.51
N ASP A 45 -17.39 3.90 -3.50
CA ASP A 45 -18.39 4.71 -4.23
C ASP A 45 -18.36 6.18 -3.80
N GLU A 46 -18.38 6.46 -2.49
CA GLU A 46 -18.28 7.82 -1.96
C GLU A 46 -16.94 8.49 -2.34
N TYR A 47 -15.83 7.75 -2.23
CA TYR A 47 -14.52 8.22 -2.64
C TYR A 47 -14.47 8.57 -4.13
N THR A 48 -15.05 7.72 -5.00
CA THR A 48 -15.11 7.98 -6.45
C THR A 48 -15.94 9.22 -6.78
N TYR A 49 -17.06 9.44 -6.08
CA TYR A 49 -17.87 10.65 -6.24
C TYR A 49 -17.08 11.92 -5.87
N GLN A 50 -16.41 11.91 -4.72
CA GLN A 50 -15.59 13.05 -4.27
C GLN A 50 -14.42 13.31 -5.23
N PHE A 51 -13.75 12.25 -5.68
CA PHE A 51 -12.63 12.34 -6.60
C PHE A 51 -13.05 12.92 -7.97
N THR A 52 -14.14 12.40 -8.56
CA THR A 52 -14.64 12.88 -9.85
C THR A 52 -15.05 14.35 -9.81
N TYR A 53 -15.64 14.81 -8.69
CA TYR A 53 -15.97 16.22 -8.50
C TYR A 53 -14.73 17.12 -8.54
N LEU A 54 -13.67 16.76 -7.81
CA LEU A 54 -12.44 17.56 -7.77
C LEU A 54 -11.69 17.54 -9.10
N VAL A 55 -11.60 16.39 -9.77
CA VAL A 55 -10.86 16.27 -11.03
C VAL A 55 -11.44 17.16 -12.13
N LYS A 56 -12.78 17.33 -12.19
CA LYS A 56 -13.44 18.25 -13.12
C LYS A 56 -12.93 19.69 -13.03
N GLN A 57 -12.37 20.08 -11.89
CA GLN A 57 -11.85 21.43 -11.63
C GLN A 57 -10.36 21.55 -11.97
N THR A 58 -9.63 20.44 -12.15
CA THR A 58 -8.16 20.43 -12.29
C THR A 58 -7.64 20.34 -13.72
N GLY A 59 -8.47 19.90 -14.67
CA GLY A 59 -8.06 19.68 -16.06
C GLY A 59 -7.07 18.51 -16.25
N TYR A 60 -6.94 17.60 -15.28
CA TYR A 60 -6.00 16.47 -15.38
C TYR A 60 -6.33 15.53 -16.55
N ASN A 61 -5.29 15.02 -17.22
CA ASN A 61 -5.42 13.93 -18.17
C ASN A 61 -5.64 12.58 -17.45
N ASP A 62 -6.14 11.58 -18.17
CA ASP A 62 -6.49 10.27 -17.60
C ASP A 62 -5.33 9.60 -16.86
N THR A 63 -4.10 9.75 -17.35
CA THR A 63 -2.91 9.16 -16.72
C THR A 63 -2.65 9.80 -15.35
N ALA A 64 -2.71 11.14 -15.27
CA ALA A 64 -2.57 11.89 -14.02
C ALA A 64 -3.73 11.59 -13.05
N GLN A 65 -4.95 11.45 -13.57
CA GLN A 65 -6.11 11.06 -12.76
C GLN A 65 -5.92 9.67 -12.15
N VAL A 66 -5.45 8.69 -12.92
CA VAL A 66 -5.18 7.33 -12.41
C VAL A 66 -4.12 7.35 -11.31
N VAL A 67 -3.04 8.13 -11.47
CA VAL A 67 -2.00 8.26 -10.44
C VAL A 67 -2.56 8.88 -9.16
N ALA A 68 -3.29 9.99 -9.28
CA ALA A 68 -3.91 10.65 -8.14
C ALA A 68 -4.94 9.75 -7.43
N PHE A 69 -5.76 9.03 -8.19
CA PHE A 69 -6.76 8.10 -7.66
C PHE A 69 -6.11 6.97 -6.85
N LYS A 70 -5.04 6.36 -7.38
CA LYS A 70 -4.28 5.32 -6.68
C LYS A 70 -3.71 5.80 -5.35
N GLN A 71 -3.27 7.06 -5.27
CA GLN A 71 -2.72 7.64 -4.04
C GLN A 71 -3.76 7.78 -2.93
N GLY A 72 -5.04 7.93 -3.27
CA GLY A 72 -6.13 8.03 -2.30
C GLY A 72 -6.66 6.69 -1.80
N LEU A 73 -6.34 5.59 -2.48
CA LEU A 73 -6.83 4.26 -2.14
C LEU A 73 -5.95 3.53 -1.08
N PRO A 74 -6.52 2.61 -0.30
CA PRO A 74 -5.75 1.70 0.54
C PRO A 74 -4.84 0.82 -0.31
N ARG A 75 -3.58 0.63 0.11
CA ARG A 75 -2.58 -0.16 -0.64
C ARG A 75 -3.07 -1.58 -0.99
N SER A 76 -3.81 -2.22 -0.09
CA SER A 76 -4.39 -3.55 -0.32
C SER A 76 -5.36 -3.57 -1.50
N LEU A 77 -6.18 -2.53 -1.65
CA LEU A 77 -7.14 -2.41 -2.73
C LEU A 77 -6.43 -2.13 -4.06
N VAL A 78 -5.44 -1.23 -4.07
CA VAL A 78 -4.61 -0.96 -5.27
C VAL A 78 -3.96 -2.24 -5.77
N LEU A 79 -3.30 -3.00 -4.89
CA LEU A 79 -2.65 -4.26 -5.25
C LEU A 79 -3.66 -5.28 -5.82
N LYS A 80 -4.85 -5.37 -5.23
CA LYS A 80 -5.89 -6.29 -5.69
C LYS A 80 -6.45 -5.91 -7.06
N ILE A 81 -6.54 -4.60 -7.36
CA ILE A 81 -6.91 -4.10 -8.69
C ILE A 81 -5.82 -4.38 -9.73
N MET A 82 -4.55 -4.15 -9.39
CA MET A 82 -3.43 -4.40 -10.31
C MET A 82 -3.21 -5.87 -10.65
N THR A 83 -3.58 -6.78 -9.74
CA THR A 83 -3.38 -8.22 -9.89
C THR A 83 -4.59 -8.96 -10.47
N ARG A 84 -5.54 -8.22 -11.07
CA ARG A 84 -6.66 -8.81 -11.80
C ARG A 84 -6.19 -9.59 -13.02
N LEU A 85 -6.87 -10.73 -13.28
CA LEU A 85 -6.63 -11.56 -14.47
C LEU A 85 -7.10 -10.90 -15.78
N GLU A 86 -8.04 -9.94 -15.70
CA GLU A 86 -8.49 -9.12 -16.84
C GLU A 86 -7.44 -8.10 -17.32
N GLY A 87 -6.29 -8.01 -16.63
CA GLY A 87 -5.26 -7.02 -16.89
C GLY A 87 -5.36 -5.81 -15.96
N ALA A 88 -4.27 -5.04 -15.88
CA ALA A 88 -4.23 -3.83 -15.08
C ALA A 88 -5.09 -2.74 -15.74
N PRO A 89 -6.04 -2.13 -15.03
CA PRO A 89 -6.83 -1.04 -15.60
C PRO A 89 -5.94 0.11 -16.05
N THR A 90 -6.24 0.70 -17.20
CA THR A 90 -5.48 1.84 -17.77
C THR A 90 -6.25 3.14 -17.68
N THR A 91 -7.59 3.07 -17.71
CA THR A 91 -8.47 4.23 -17.68
C THR A 91 -8.93 4.53 -16.27
N ILE A 92 -9.13 5.81 -15.94
CA ILE A 92 -9.66 6.22 -14.63
C ILE A 92 -11.01 5.55 -14.32
N LYS A 93 -11.88 5.42 -15.32
CA LYS A 93 -13.18 4.76 -15.19
C LYS A 93 -13.04 3.31 -14.75
N ASP A 94 -12.19 2.54 -15.45
CA ASP A 94 -11.93 1.14 -15.13
C ASP A 94 -11.34 0.98 -13.72
N TRP A 95 -10.50 1.93 -13.29
CA TRP A 95 -9.97 1.99 -11.93
C TRP A 95 -11.06 2.22 -10.88
N MET A 96 -12.00 3.13 -11.14
CA MET A 96 -13.12 3.43 -10.23
C MET A 96 -14.07 2.23 -10.12
N ASP A 97 -14.47 1.67 -11.26
CA ASP A 97 -15.37 0.51 -11.31
C ASP A 97 -14.74 -0.69 -10.59
N ALA A 98 -13.43 -0.92 -10.79
CA ALA A 98 -12.70 -1.98 -10.09
C ALA A 98 -12.61 -1.74 -8.58
N ALA A 99 -12.42 -0.50 -8.13
CA ALA A 99 -12.37 -0.14 -6.72
C ALA A 99 -13.71 -0.40 -6.02
N ILE A 100 -14.82 0.01 -6.64
CA ILE A 100 -16.18 -0.23 -6.13
C ILE A 100 -16.43 -1.74 -6.01
N LEU A 101 -16.19 -2.49 -7.09
CA LEU A 101 -16.43 -3.94 -7.12
C LEU A 101 -15.65 -4.67 -6.02
N PHE A 102 -14.39 -4.32 -5.79
CA PHE A 102 -13.59 -4.99 -4.77
C PHE A 102 -13.95 -4.57 -3.34
N ASP A 103 -14.27 -3.30 -3.10
CA ASP A 103 -14.72 -2.85 -1.77
C ASP A 103 -16.02 -3.55 -1.36
N GLU A 104 -16.98 -3.64 -2.28
CA GLU A 104 -18.24 -4.37 -2.06
C GLU A 104 -17.98 -5.86 -1.81
N SER A 105 -17.13 -6.51 -2.62
CA SER A 105 -16.79 -7.92 -2.41
C SER A 105 -16.16 -8.18 -1.03
N TYR A 106 -15.36 -7.23 -0.54
CA TYR A 106 -14.75 -7.33 0.78
C TYR A 106 -15.80 -7.20 1.89
N LYS A 107 -16.74 -6.26 1.76
CA LYS A 107 -17.87 -6.12 2.69
C LYS A 107 -18.74 -7.37 2.70
N GLN A 108 -19.06 -7.93 1.54
CA GLN A 108 -19.81 -9.20 1.45
C GLN A 108 -19.07 -10.35 2.14
N ALA A 109 -17.76 -10.50 1.90
CA ALA A 109 -16.94 -11.53 2.56
C ALA A 109 -16.86 -11.33 4.09
N MET A 110 -16.79 -10.08 4.55
CA MET A 110 -16.79 -9.74 5.97
C MET A 110 -18.14 -10.00 6.63
N GLU A 111 -19.25 -9.67 5.96
CA GLU A 111 -20.60 -10.00 6.43
C GLU A 111 -20.84 -11.51 6.46
N TYR A 112 -20.43 -12.24 5.42
CA TYR A 112 -20.45 -13.70 5.42
C TYR A 112 -19.63 -14.28 6.56
N ARG A 113 -18.42 -13.76 6.81
CA ARG A 113 -17.61 -14.19 7.95
C ARG A 113 -18.31 -13.90 9.27
N ARG A 114 -18.97 -12.75 9.41
CA ARG A 114 -19.73 -12.37 10.61
C ARG A 114 -20.92 -13.30 10.83
N THR A 115 -21.69 -13.64 9.79
CA THR A 115 -22.83 -14.57 9.90
C THR A 115 -22.37 -16.00 10.15
N TRP A 116 -21.32 -16.46 9.46
CA TRP A 116 -20.71 -17.76 9.69
C TRP A 116 -20.17 -17.89 11.12
N ASP A 117 -19.44 -16.88 11.61
CA ASP A 117 -18.94 -16.85 12.99
C ASP A 117 -20.13 -16.87 13.98
N LYS A 118 -21.23 -16.15 13.73
CA LYS A 118 -22.45 -16.16 14.57
C LYS A 118 -23.10 -17.54 14.65
N GLU A 119 -23.25 -18.22 13.52
CA GLU A 119 -23.87 -19.55 13.40
C GLU A 119 -22.97 -20.65 13.99
N HIS A 120 -21.65 -20.49 13.89
CA HIS A 120 -20.65 -21.49 14.30
C HIS A 120 -19.91 -21.13 15.61
N ARG A 121 -20.39 -20.17 16.42
CA ARG A 121 -19.71 -19.70 17.65
C ARG A 121 -19.34 -20.81 18.66
N GLY A 122 -20.03 -21.96 18.62
CA GLY A 122 -19.74 -23.12 19.48
C GLY A 122 -18.84 -24.21 18.87
N LYS A 123 -18.47 -24.09 17.60
CA LYS A 123 -17.74 -25.14 16.85
C LYS A 123 -16.42 -24.66 16.23
N ARG A 124 -15.80 -23.61 16.75
CA ARG A 124 -14.37 -23.40 16.43
C ARG A 124 -13.62 -24.59 17.01
N PRO A 125 -13.05 -25.51 16.21
CA PRO A 125 -12.07 -26.43 16.76
C PRO A 125 -10.97 -25.51 17.26
N GLN A 126 -10.77 -25.48 18.57
CA GLN A 126 -9.64 -24.81 19.17
C GLN A 126 -8.43 -25.27 18.36
N ARG A 127 -7.84 -24.37 17.55
CA ARG A 127 -6.67 -24.68 16.73
C ARG A 127 -5.46 -24.70 17.65
N ASN A 128 -5.57 -25.53 18.69
CA ASN A 128 -4.45 -26.20 19.28
C ASN A 128 -3.85 -26.95 18.10
N PHE A 129 -2.70 -26.50 17.61
CA PHE A 129 -1.79 -27.34 16.85
C PHE A 129 -1.43 -28.54 17.76
N ARG A 130 -2.36 -29.49 17.90
CA ARG A 130 -2.00 -30.83 18.34
C ARG A 130 -1.21 -31.37 17.17
N LYS A 131 0.11 -31.46 17.37
CA LYS A 131 1.02 -32.28 16.58
C LYS A 131 0.37 -33.66 16.47
N LYS A 132 -0.36 -33.91 15.38
CA LYS A 132 -0.87 -35.24 15.08
C LYS A 132 0.15 -35.87 14.14
N GLU A 133 0.79 -36.88 14.69
CA GLU A 133 1.64 -37.90 14.07
C GLU A 133 2.82 -37.44 13.18
N ASP A 134 3.86 -36.87 13.81
CA ASP A 134 5.24 -36.90 13.30
C ASP A 134 5.76 -38.36 13.08
N VAL A 135 5.05 -39.38 13.55
CA VAL A 135 5.46 -40.80 13.48
C VAL A 135 5.18 -41.40 12.10
N ALA A 136 4.01 -41.11 11.49
CA ALA A 136 3.66 -41.66 10.18
C ALA A 136 4.47 -41.03 9.04
N ILE A 137 4.76 -39.72 9.14
CA ILE A 137 5.59 -38.99 8.17
C ILE A 137 7.04 -39.48 8.20
N LYS A 138 7.58 -39.87 9.38
CA LYS A 138 8.92 -40.44 9.49
C LYS A 138 9.06 -41.81 8.83
N GLN A 139 8.06 -42.68 8.97
CA GLN A 139 8.10 -44.02 8.38
C GLN A 139 8.06 -43.98 6.84
N ILE A 140 7.21 -43.11 6.26
CA ILE A 140 7.15 -42.91 4.80
C ILE A 140 8.45 -42.28 4.30
N ALA A 141 8.97 -41.25 4.99
CA ALA A 141 10.22 -40.60 4.62
C ALA A 141 11.44 -41.53 4.68
N GLU A 142 11.49 -42.50 5.60
CA GLU A 142 12.62 -43.41 5.74
C GLU A 142 12.62 -44.55 4.72
N ILE A 143 11.42 -45.03 4.33
CA ILE A 143 11.26 -46.00 3.23
C ILE A 143 11.59 -45.33 1.90
N ASP A 144 11.01 -44.17 1.61
CA ASP A 144 11.25 -43.43 0.36
C ASP A 144 12.70 -42.96 0.26
N ARG A 145 13.33 -42.58 1.37
CA ARG A 145 14.75 -42.20 1.40
C ARG A 145 15.66 -43.38 1.06
N LYS A 146 15.37 -44.60 1.52
CA LYS A 146 16.18 -45.79 1.17
C LYS A 146 16.04 -46.14 -0.31
N GLU A 147 14.82 -46.06 -0.85
CA GLU A 147 14.55 -46.28 -2.26
C GLU A 147 15.22 -45.22 -3.15
N TYR A 148 15.20 -43.96 -2.71
CA TYR A 148 15.86 -42.84 -3.38
C TYR A 148 17.40 -42.95 -3.35
N MET A 149 17.98 -43.39 -2.23
CA MET A 149 19.42 -43.65 -2.10
C MET A 149 19.86 -44.87 -2.94
N ALA A 150 19.02 -45.91 -3.05
CA ALA A 150 19.28 -47.08 -3.89
C ALA A 150 19.24 -46.76 -5.40
N LYS A 151 18.42 -45.77 -5.79
CA LYS A 151 18.32 -45.29 -7.19
C LYS A 151 19.48 -44.38 -7.63
N GLY A 152 20.47 -44.11 -6.77
CA GLY A 152 21.67 -43.34 -7.14
C GLY A 152 21.41 -41.87 -7.51
N LEU A 153 20.22 -41.34 -7.20
CA LEU A 153 19.80 -39.98 -7.55
C LEU A 153 20.30 -38.91 -6.55
N TYR A 154 21.18 -39.28 -5.62
CA TYR A 154 21.77 -38.33 -4.68
C TYR A 154 22.85 -37.49 -5.37
N MET A 155 22.49 -36.27 -5.77
CA MET A 155 23.48 -35.24 -6.05
C MET A 155 24.09 -34.74 -4.73
N PRO A 156 25.42 -34.77 -4.55
CA PRO A 156 26.04 -34.26 -3.34
C PRO A 156 25.81 -32.75 -3.25
N LYS A 157 24.98 -32.33 -2.29
CA LYS A 157 24.87 -30.93 -1.91
C LYS A 157 26.23 -30.48 -1.40
N LYS A 158 26.79 -29.44 -2.03
CA LYS A 158 27.91 -28.65 -1.49
C LYS A 158 27.63 -28.34 -0.02
N GLU A 159 28.65 -28.49 0.82
CA GLU A 159 28.58 -28.23 2.26
C GLU A 159 28.13 -26.80 2.55
N GLU A 160 26.83 -26.61 2.76
CA GLU A 160 26.31 -25.44 3.43
C GLU A 160 26.58 -25.61 4.93
N LYS A 161 27.52 -24.83 5.45
CA LYS A 161 27.76 -24.65 6.88
C LYS A 161 26.43 -24.40 7.58
N LYS A 162 26.09 -25.28 8.54
CA LYS A 162 24.90 -25.18 9.39
C LYS A 162 24.78 -23.75 9.95
N LYS A 163 23.77 -23.01 9.49
CA LYS A 163 23.29 -21.83 10.23
C LYS A 163 22.53 -22.37 11.45
N GLU A 164 23.16 -22.24 12.60
CA GLU A 164 22.56 -22.46 13.91
C GLU A 164 21.25 -21.64 14.00
N GLU A 165 20.13 -22.29 14.32
CA GLU A 165 18.88 -21.59 14.56
C GLU A 165 19.06 -20.59 15.72
N PRO A 166 18.71 -19.30 15.57
CA PRO A 166 18.84 -18.36 16.66
C PRO A 166 17.83 -18.73 17.75
N LYS A 167 18.33 -19.26 18.88
CA LYS A 167 17.56 -19.37 20.13
C LYS A 167 16.90 -18.03 20.41
N LYS A 168 15.61 -18.06 20.76
CA LYS A 168 14.84 -16.86 21.14
C LYS A 168 15.47 -16.24 22.38
N LEU A 169 16.35 -15.26 22.18
CA LEU A 169 17.02 -14.53 23.25
C LEU A 169 15.97 -13.87 24.17
N SER A 170 16.21 -13.99 25.48
CA SER A 170 15.47 -13.27 26.53
C SER A 170 15.53 -11.75 26.27
N LYS A 171 14.54 -11.00 26.77
CA LYS A 171 14.51 -9.53 26.66
C LYS A 171 15.83 -8.91 27.14
N GLU A 172 16.38 -9.42 28.25
CA GLU A 172 17.65 -8.96 28.83
C GLU A 172 18.87 -9.29 27.96
N GLU A 173 18.91 -10.47 27.36
CA GLU A 173 19.98 -10.88 26.45
C GLU A 173 19.97 -10.07 25.16
N ARG A 174 18.78 -9.71 24.65
CA ARG A 174 18.64 -8.80 23.51
C ARG A 174 19.19 -7.42 23.85
N PHE A 175 18.84 -6.88 25.02
CA PHE A 175 19.37 -5.59 25.47
C PHE A 175 20.88 -5.61 25.70
N ALA A 176 21.43 -6.70 26.25
CA ALA A 176 22.87 -6.86 26.41
C ALA A 176 23.58 -6.91 25.04
N LYS A 177 22.99 -7.61 24.07
CA LYS A 177 23.52 -7.72 22.70
C LYS A 177 23.48 -6.39 21.95
N ILE A 178 22.39 -5.62 22.09
CA ILE A 178 22.28 -4.26 21.53
C ILE A 178 23.34 -3.35 22.15
N ARG A 179 23.48 -3.34 23.48
CA ARG A 179 24.52 -2.53 24.16
C ARG A 179 25.93 -2.92 23.72
N ALA A 180 26.22 -4.21 23.57
CA ALA A 180 27.51 -4.68 23.08
C ALA A 180 27.79 -4.30 21.62
N LEU A 181 26.76 -4.26 20.77
CA LEU A 181 26.88 -3.80 19.38
C LEU A 181 27.12 -2.29 19.30
N VAL A 182 26.36 -1.50 20.06
CA VAL A 182 26.53 -0.03 20.12
C VAL A 182 27.90 0.35 20.67
N ASN A 183 28.43 -0.40 21.63
CA ASN A 183 29.77 -0.16 22.18
C ASN A 183 30.91 -0.62 21.27
N LYS A 184 30.62 -1.45 20.26
CA LYS A 184 31.60 -1.88 19.24
C LYS A 184 31.72 -0.92 18.06
N GLN A 185 30.76 -0.01 17.88
CA GLN A 185 30.84 1.04 16.87
C GLN A 185 31.87 2.09 17.31
N THR A 186 32.68 2.57 16.37
CA THR A 186 33.66 3.64 16.62
C THR A 186 32.94 4.97 16.87
N GLU A 187 33.56 5.85 17.65
CA GLU A 187 32.98 7.17 17.98
C GLU A 187 32.71 8.01 16.73
N GLU A 188 33.48 7.80 15.66
CA GLU A 188 33.27 8.45 14.36
C GLU A 188 31.94 8.06 13.69
N GLU A 189 31.54 6.78 13.78
CA GLU A 189 30.27 6.31 13.23
C GLU A 189 29.08 6.81 14.06
N LYS A 190 29.25 6.93 15.38
CA LYS A 190 28.23 7.51 16.27
C LYS A 190 28.04 9.01 16.02
N ASN A 191 29.13 9.74 15.81
CA ASN A 191 29.10 11.17 15.52
C ASN A 191 28.53 11.47 14.12
N LEU A 192 28.79 10.61 13.13
CA LEU A 192 28.16 10.71 11.81
C LEU A 192 26.64 10.52 11.89
N LEU A 193 26.18 9.59 12.73
CA LEU A 193 24.76 9.30 12.94
C LEU A 193 24.04 10.44 13.70
N LEU A 194 24.72 11.07 14.66
CA LEU A 194 24.25 12.27 15.36
C LEU A 194 24.09 13.47 14.42
N ASN A 195 25.08 13.75 13.56
CA ASN A 195 24.98 14.81 12.56
C ASN A 195 23.83 14.58 11.55
N LEU A 196 23.57 13.32 11.19
CA LEU A 196 22.44 12.97 10.31
C LEU A 196 21.09 13.18 10.99
N MET A 197 20.94 12.85 12.28
CA MET A 197 19.73 13.11 13.04
C MET A 197 19.46 14.61 13.23
N GLU A 198 20.52 15.41 13.41
CA GLU A 198 20.43 16.87 13.59
C GLU A 198 20.04 17.59 12.28
N GLN A 199 20.41 17.04 11.11
CA GLN A 199 19.96 17.55 9.81
C GLN A 199 18.53 17.16 9.43
N GLU A 200 18.03 16.03 9.93
CA GLU A 200 16.65 15.57 9.67
C GLU A 200 15.61 16.08 10.69
N GLY A 201 16.03 16.87 11.69
CA GLY A 201 15.13 17.60 12.59
C GLY A 201 14.27 16.71 13.51
N PHE A 202 14.87 15.65 14.07
CA PHE A 202 14.26 14.81 15.11
C PHE A 202 14.57 15.30 16.52
#